data_AF-A0A6A0H1T1-F1
#
_entry.id   AF-A0A6A0H1T1-F1
#
_cell.length_a   1.000
_cell.length_b   1.000
_cell.length_c   1.000
_cell.angle_alpha   90.00
_cell.angle_beta   90.00
_cell.angle_gamma   90.00
#
_symmetry.space_group_name_H-M   'P 1'
#
loop_
_entity.id
_entity.type
_entity.pdbx_description
1 polymer ?
#
loop_
_entity_poly.entity_id
_entity_poly.type
_entity_poly.pdbx_seq_one_letter_code
_entity_poly.pdbx_strand_id
1 'polypeptide(L)'
;MLQQLINSFVLGALTALASSLITMTAYRTATLEQDELVDFIVGSVVASRLSENPNWEVLVLEAGGQPPPESKESFFPRGKVIGGCSAINYMTFIRGNRKDFDTWAEMGNTGWDYDSIMPFYIKMENYKGKHAKKYAKYHSQTGPLSVESLRWDSPFTKYFMAAGKELGLEEVDFNSEKSV
;
A
#
# COMPACT_ATOMS: atom_id res chain seq x y z
N MET A 1 4.52 39.54 -30.86
CA MET A 1 4.94 38.46 -31.78
C MET A 1 6.16 37.68 -31.26
N LEU A 2 7.28 38.33 -30.91
CA LEU A 2 8.48 37.64 -30.40
C LEU A 2 8.27 36.92 -29.05
N GLN A 3 7.53 37.51 -28.11
CA GLN A 3 7.22 36.90 -26.81
C GLN A 3 6.33 35.64 -26.94
N GLN A 4 5.41 35.62 -27.91
CA GLN A 4 4.56 34.44 -28.17
C GLN A 4 5.38 33.30 -28.76
N LEU A 5 6.34 33.60 -29.65
CA LEU A 5 7.28 32.61 -30.19
C LEU A 5 8.17 31.98 -29.12
N ILE A 6 8.70 32.79 -28.20
CA ILE A 6 9.52 32.31 -27.08
C ILE A 6 8.69 31.41 -26.14
N ASN A 7 7.47 31.82 -25.80
CA ASN A 7 6.59 31.04 -24.95
C ASN A 7 6.21 29.69 -25.59
N SER A 8 5.94 29.65 -26.90
CA SER A 8 5.64 28.40 -27.61
C SER A 8 6.85 27.46 -27.65
N PHE A 9 8.06 28.00 -27.79
CA PHE A 9 9.29 27.20 -27.82
C PHE A 9 9.63 26.63 -26.44
N VAL A 10 9.50 27.44 -25.39
CA VAL A 10 9.70 27.02 -24.00
C VAL A 10 8.66 25.99 -23.57
N LEU A 11 7.39 26.19 -23.96
CA LEU A 11 6.32 25.24 -23.67
C LEU A 11 6.55 23.90 -24.37
N GLY A 12 6.97 23.91 -25.64
CA GLY A 12 7.31 22.70 -26.40
C GLY A 12 8.52 21.93 -25.83
N ALA A 13 9.54 22.65 -25.35
CA ALA A 13 10.69 22.06 -24.68
C ALA A 13 10.30 21.42 -23.33
N LEU A 14 9.40 22.06 -22.57
CA LEU A 14 8.87 21.55 -21.31
C LEU A 14 7.98 20.31 -21.51
N THR A 15 7.15 20.24 -22.54
CA THR A 15 6.38 19.02 -22.85
C THR A 15 7.28 17.88 -23.31
N ALA A 16 8.31 18.15 -24.10
CA ALA A 16 9.27 17.11 -24.51
C ALA A 16 10.06 16.56 -23.32
N LEU A 17 10.47 17.43 -22.38
CA LEU A 17 11.11 17.05 -21.12
C LEU A 17 10.16 16.31 -20.17
N ALA A 18 8.90 16.72 -20.09
CA ALA A 18 7.89 16.00 -19.29
C ALA A 18 7.64 14.59 -19.84
N SER A 19 7.57 14.43 -21.16
CA SER A 19 7.40 13.13 -21.82
C SER A 19 8.64 12.23 -21.74
N SER A 20 9.85 12.78 -21.59
CA SER A 20 11.06 11.97 -21.38
C SER A 20 11.30 11.62 -19.91
N LEU A 21 10.89 12.49 -18.97
CA LEU A 21 10.89 12.23 -17.53
C LEU A 21 9.80 11.24 -17.12
N ILE A 22 8.66 11.22 -17.82
CA ILE A 22 7.72 10.10 -17.84
C ILE A 22 8.27 9.09 -18.86
N THR A 23 9.43 8.50 -18.55
CA THR A 23 9.68 7.18 -19.10
C THR A 23 8.55 6.33 -18.52
N MET A 24 7.55 5.99 -19.33
CA MET A 24 6.72 4.84 -19.02
C MET A 24 7.75 3.72 -18.91
N THR A 25 8.15 3.37 -17.68
CA THR A 25 8.78 2.09 -17.42
C THR A 25 7.80 1.11 -18.02
N ALA A 26 8.15 0.57 -19.20
CA ALA A 26 7.37 -0.47 -19.81
C ALA A 26 7.48 -1.62 -18.81
N TYR A 27 6.47 -1.74 -17.95
CA TYR A 27 6.35 -2.90 -17.09
C TYR A 27 6.35 -4.09 -18.04
N ARG A 28 7.35 -4.97 -17.91
CA ARG A 28 7.36 -6.22 -18.66
C ARG A 28 6.08 -6.96 -18.28
N THR A 29 5.15 -7.03 -19.22
CA THR A 29 3.97 -7.88 -19.06
C THR A 29 4.44 -9.32 -19.28
N ALA A 30 4.40 -10.14 -18.24
CA ALA A 30 4.52 -11.58 -18.39
C ALA A 30 3.11 -12.17 -18.55
N THR A 31 2.94 -13.08 -19.50
CA THR A 31 1.78 -13.94 -19.62
C THR A 31 2.06 -15.23 -18.87
N LEU A 32 1.29 -15.52 -17.82
CA LEU A 32 1.36 -16.81 -17.11
C LEU A 32 0.45 -17.83 -17.78
N GLU A 33 0.79 -19.11 -17.65
CA GLU A 33 -0.09 -20.19 -18.03
C GLU A 33 -1.25 -20.34 -17.02
N GLN A 34 -2.37 -20.86 -17.50
CA GLN A 34 -3.54 -21.12 -16.66
C GLN A 34 -3.15 -22.22 -15.64
N ASP A 35 -3.42 -21.99 -14.35
CA ASP A 35 -3.09 -22.84 -13.19
C ASP A 35 -1.71 -22.67 -12.55
N GLU A 36 -0.94 -21.65 -12.93
CA GLU A 36 0.28 -21.30 -12.18
C GLU A 36 -0.07 -20.67 -10.82
N LEU A 37 0.33 -21.33 -9.73
CA LEU A 37 0.04 -20.91 -8.37
C LEU A 37 1.07 -19.86 -7.93
N VAL A 38 0.62 -18.62 -7.75
CA VAL A 38 1.45 -17.49 -7.34
C VAL A 38 0.86 -16.77 -6.14
N ASP A 39 1.70 -16.42 -5.17
CA ASP A 39 1.33 -15.62 -4.00
C ASP A 39 1.35 -14.12 -4.33
N PHE A 40 0.27 -13.41 -4.00
CA PHE A 40 0.05 -12.00 -4.36
C PHE A 40 0.40 -11.07 -3.22
N ILE A 41 1.07 -9.93 -3.47
CA ILE A 41 0.88 -8.76 -2.60
C ILE A 41 0.99 -7.41 -3.33
N VAL A 42 -0.04 -6.56 -3.19
CA VAL A 42 -0.09 -5.16 -3.65
C VAL A 42 -0.09 -4.22 -2.44
N GLY A 43 0.77 -3.19 -2.45
CA GLY A 43 0.79 -2.13 -1.43
C GLY A 43 1.38 -2.52 -0.07
N SER A 44 1.98 -3.70 0.02
CA SER A 44 2.51 -4.21 1.28
C SER A 44 3.97 -3.87 1.48
N VAL A 45 4.31 -3.86 2.76
CA VAL A 45 5.67 -3.96 3.26
C VAL A 45 6.49 -5.08 2.62
N VAL A 46 5.83 -6.16 2.17
CA VAL A 46 6.47 -7.29 1.51
C VAL A 46 6.98 -6.90 0.13
N ALA A 47 6.16 -6.25 -0.70
CA ALA A 47 6.61 -5.75 -2.00
C ALA A 47 7.79 -4.78 -1.83
N SER A 48 7.70 -3.86 -0.86
CA SER A 48 8.82 -2.95 -0.54
C SER A 48 10.10 -3.69 -0.13
N ARG A 49 9.98 -4.83 0.57
CA ARG A 49 11.11 -5.65 0.97
C ARG A 49 11.71 -6.44 -0.18
N LEU A 50 10.87 -7.11 -0.97
CA LEU A 50 11.32 -7.87 -2.14
C LEU A 50 12.09 -6.97 -3.12
N SER A 51 11.64 -5.73 -3.31
CA SER A 51 12.30 -4.75 -4.17
C SER A 51 13.65 -4.23 -3.66
N GLU A 52 14.08 -4.52 -2.42
CA GLU A 52 15.43 -4.16 -1.97
C GLU A 52 16.52 -5.06 -2.55
N ASN A 53 16.17 -6.26 -3.05
CA ASN A 53 17.14 -7.08 -3.75
C ASN A 53 17.21 -6.66 -5.22
N PRO A 54 18.30 -6.00 -5.67
CA PRO A 54 18.41 -5.51 -7.05
C PRO A 54 18.51 -6.64 -8.08
N ASN A 55 18.78 -7.87 -7.63
CA ASN A 55 18.83 -9.05 -8.51
C ASN A 55 17.44 -9.67 -8.73
N TRP A 56 16.40 -9.17 -8.05
CA TRP A 56 15.04 -9.68 -8.16
C TRP A 56 14.19 -8.75 -9.01
N GLU A 57 13.53 -9.32 -10.01
CA GLU A 57 12.42 -8.66 -10.70
C GLU A 57 11.13 -9.00 -9.95
N VAL A 58 10.60 -8.04 -9.21
CA VAL A 58 9.33 -8.22 -8.48
C VAL A 58 8.18 -7.97 -9.44
N LEU A 59 7.56 -9.06 -9.91
CA LEU A 59 6.42 -9.00 -10.82
C LEU A 59 5.12 -8.83 -10.04
N VAL A 60 4.33 -7.82 -10.39
CA VAL A 60 2.97 -7.65 -9.87
C VAL A 60 2.01 -8.35 -10.83
N LEU A 61 1.50 -9.50 -10.42
CA LEU A 61 0.59 -10.33 -11.20
C LEU A 61 -0.85 -10.09 -10.76
N GLU A 62 -1.67 -9.52 -11.63
CA GLU A 62 -3.12 -9.48 -11.44
C GLU A 62 -3.79 -10.63 -12.21
N ALA A 63 -3.85 -11.82 -11.61
CA ALA A 63 -4.36 -13.02 -12.28
C ALA A 63 -5.90 -13.05 -12.42
N GLY A 64 -6.47 -12.89 -13.61
CA GLY A 64 -7.80 -13.43 -13.94
C GLY A 64 -8.79 -12.51 -14.67
N GLY A 65 -9.54 -13.11 -15.60
CA GLY A 65 -10.72 -12.52 -16.22
C GLY A 65 -11.90 -12.42 -15.24
N GLN A 66 -12.99 -11.79 -15.65
CA GLN A 66 -14.24 -11.95 -14.89
C GLN A 66 -14.72 -13.40 -15.07
N PRO A 67 -15.08 -14.10 -13.98
CA PRO A 67 -15.69 -15.41 -14.12
C PRO A 67 -16.99 -15.26 -14.94
N PRO A 68 -17.33 -16.26 -15.77
CA PRO A 68 -18.58 -16.23 -16.52
C PRO A 68 -19.79 -16.18 -15.56
N PRO A 69 -20.93 -15.62 -15.98
CA PRO A 69 -22.11 -15.46 -15.12
C PRO A 69 -22.62 -16.75 -14.47
N GLU A 70 -22.33 -17.90 -15.09
CA GLU A 70 -22.73 -19.23 -14.63
C GLU A 70 -21.77 -19.83 -13.60
N SER A 71 -20.62 -19.18 -13.36
CA SER A 71 -19.65 -19.69 -12.39
C SER A 71 -20.19 -19.54 -10.96
N LYS A 72 -19.92 -20.56 -10.13
CA LYS A 72 -20.13 -20.47 -8.68
C LYS A 72 -18.99 -19.76 -7.95
N GLU A 73 -17.96 -19.33 -8.68
CA GLU A 73 -16.84 -18.59 -8.12
C GLU A 73 -17.29 -17.19 -7.72
N SER A 74 -16.81 -16.74 -6.56
CA SER A 74 -17.11 -15.40 -6.08
C SER A 74 -16.36 -14.35 -6.91
N PHE A 75 -17.07 -13.29 -7.31
CA PHE A 75 -16.44 -12.17 -7.99
C PHE A 75 -15.65 -11.31 -7.00
N PHE A 76 -14.33 -11.20 -7.23
CA PHE A 76 -13.45 -10.31 -6.47
C PHE A 76 -13.03 -9.10 -7.34
N PRO A 77 -13.55 -7.88 -7.07
CA PRO A 77 -13.19 -6.69 -7.84
C PRO A 77 -11.72 -6.31 -7.61
N ARG A 78 -11.06 -5.83 -8.67
CA ARG A 78 -9.64 -5.45 -8.66
C ARG A 78 -9.39 -4.20 -9.48
N GLY A 79 -8.42 -3.40 -9.07
CA GLY A 79 -8.09 -2.14 -9.73
C GLY A 79 -7.22 -2.34 -10.95
N LYS A 80 -7.82 -2.45 -12.15
CA LYS A 80 -7.08 -2.60 -13.42
C LYS A 80 -6.61 -1.25 -13.99
N VAL A 81 -5.88 -0.48 -13.18
CA VAL A 81 -5.39 0.87 -13.50
C VAL A 81 -3.98 1.07 -12.93
N ILE A 82 -3.27 2.12 -13.34
CA ILE A 82 -2.00 2.49 -12.69
C ILE A 82 -2.26 2.74 -11.20
N GLY A 83 -1.50 2.05 -10.34
CA GLY A 83 -1.71 2.02 -8.89
C GLY A 83 -2.52 0.81 -8.40
N GLY A 84 -3.09 0.00 -9.29
CA GLY A 84 -3.76 -1.24 -8.91
C GLY A 84 -4.97 -0.99 -7.99
N CYS A 85 -5.15 -1.87 -7.02
CA CYS A 85 -6.15 -1.71 -5.95
C CYS A 85 -5.94 -0.46 -5.09
N SER A 86 -4.73 0.10 -4.97
CA SER A 86 -4.54 1.31 -4.14
C SER A 86 -5.19 2.55 -4.75
N ALA A 87 -5.53 2.52 -6.04
CA ALA A 87 -6.25 3.61 -6.71
C ALA A 87 -7.77 3.59 -6.45
N ILE A 88 -8.32 2.47 -5.96
CA ILE A 88 -9.77 2.26 -5.79
C ILE A 88 -10.18 1.70 -4.42
N ASN A 89 -9.25 1.61 -3.46
CA ASN A 89 -9.52 1.01 -2.15
C ASN A 89 -10.31 1.94 -1.21
N TYR A 90 -10.64 1.43 -0.02
CA TYR A 90 -11.31 2.18 1.04
C TYR A 90 -10.40 3.11 1.84
N MET A 91 -9.17 3.37 1.38
CA MET A 91 -8.19 4.24 2.03
C MET A 91 -7.89 3.89 3.50
N THR A 92 -8.08 2.62 3.88
CA THR A 92 -7.84 2.13 5.25
C THR A 92 -6.39 1.65 5.35
N PHE A 93 -5.64 2.17 6.33
CA PHE A 93 -4.26 1.78 6.56
C PHE A 93 -4.15 0.83 7.76
N ILE A 94 -3.94 -0.45 7.48
CA ILE A 94 -3.78 -1.52 8.47
C ILE A 94 -2.48 -2.27 8.17
N ARG A 95 -1.71 -2.57 9.21
CA ARG A 95 -0.50 -3.39 9.13
C ARG A 95 -0.81 -4.85 9.43
N GLY A 96 0.04 -5.76 8.95
CA GLY A 96 -0.06 -7.16 9.31
C GLY A 96 0.24 -7.38 10.80
N ASN A 97 -0.31 -8.44 11.37
CA ASN A 97 -0.10 -8.77 12.78
C ASN A 97 1.30 -9.39 12.97
N ARG A 98 1.94 -9.13 14.11
CA ARG A 98 3.23 -9.75 14.48
C ARG A 98 3.22 -11.26 14.34
N LYS A 99 2.14 -11.89 14.81
CA LYS A 99 1.98 -13.34 14.76
C LYS A 99 2.03 -13.88 13.35
N ASP A 100 1.51 -13.17 12.35
CA ASP A 100 1.51 -13.64 10.96
C ASP A 100 2.95 -13.75 10.44
N PHE A 101 3.75 -12.70 10.66
CA PHE A 101 5.16 -12.65 10.23
C PHE A 101 6.05 -13.61 11.03
N ASP A 102 5.87 -13.68 12.34
CA ASP A 102 6.63 -14.60 13.18
C ASP A 102 6.30 -16.05 12.82
N THR A 103 5.03 -16.36 12.51
CA THR A 103 4.63 -17.67 11.98
C THR A 103 5.34 -17.99 10.66
N TRP A 104 5.48 -17.01 9.75
CA TRP A 104 6.23 -17.23 8.51
C TRP A 104 7.69 -17.58 8.78
N ALA A 105 8.33 -16.90 9.73
CA ALA A 105 9.70 -17.22 10.14
C ALA A 105 9.80 -18.62 10.77
N GLU A 106 8.85 -19.00 11.62
CA GLU A 106 8.75 -20.35 12.21
C GLU A 106 8.59 -21.45 11.15
N MET A 107 7.89 -21.16 10.04
CA MET A 107 7.75 -22.06 8.90
C MET A 107 9.03 -22.19 8.05
N GLY A 108 10.14 -21.57 8.46
CA GLY A 108 11.44 -21.65 7.80
C GLY A 108 11.77 -20.43 6.94
N ASN A 109 10.88 -19.44 6.83
CA ASN A 109 11.14 -18.20 6.09
C ASN A 109 11.96 -17.22 6.94
N THR A 110 13.22 -17.58 7.19
CA THR A 110 14.13 -16.78 8.03
C THR A 110 14.22 -15.34 7.52
N GLY A 111 14.10 -14.37 8.44
CA GLY A 111 14.10 -12.95 8.12
C GLY A 111 12.72 -12.40 7.71
N TRP A 112 11.66 -13.19 7.72
CA TRP A 112 10.29 -12.72 7.52
C TRP A 112 9.52 -12.50 8.83
N ASP A 113 10.20 -12.56 9.97
CA ASP A 113 9.65 -12.20 11.28
C ASP A 113 9.29 -10.71 11.34
N TYR A 114 8.46 -10.33 12.31
CA TYR A 114 7.94 -8.97 12.39
C TYR A 114 9.04 -7.93 12.58
N ASP A 115 10.06 -8.24 13.36
CA ASP A 115 11.14 -7.31 13.65
C ASP A 115 11.99 -7.04 12.41
N SER A 116 12.18 -8.05 11.57
CA SER A 116 12.80 -7.92 10.25
C SER A 116 11.97 -7.07 9.29
N ILE A 117 10.63 -7.08 9.40
CA ILE A 117 9.71 -6.36 8.49
C ILE A 117 9.42 -4.93 8.95
N MET A 118 9.49 -4.66 10.25
CA MET A 118 9.18 -3.35 10.84
C MET A 118 9.93 -2.16 10.20
N PRO A 119 11.24 -2.25 9.86
CA PRO A 119 11.95 -1.14 9.22
C PRO A 119 11.33 -0.69 7.90
N PHE A 120 10.71 -1.60 7.15
CA PHE A 120 10.06 -1.30 5.89
C PHE A 120 8.75 -0.54 6.10
N TYR A 121 7.97 -0.87 7.14
CA TYR A 121 6.81 -0.07 7.54
C TYR A 121 7.22 1.36 7.92
N ILE A 122 8.31 1.50 8.70
CA ILE A 122 8.86 2.82 9.07
C ILE A 122 9.35 3.58 7.84
N LYS A 123 10.03 2.92 6.89
CA LYS A 123 10.55 3.56 5.68
C LYS A 123 9.45 4.09 4.78
N MET A 124 8.36 3.36 4.61
CA MET A 124 7.28 3.73 3.69
C MET A 124 6.35 4.84 4.23
N GLU A 125 6.18 4.94 5.54
CA GLU A 125 5.11 5.71 6.16
C GLU A 125 5.46 7.18 6.43
N ASN A 126 4.50 8.07 6.19
CA ASN A 126 4.46 9.44 6.68
C ASN A 126 3.16 9.69 7.43
N TYR A 127 3.17 9.32 8.71
CA TYR A 127 2.04 9.30 9.61
C TYR A 127 1.77 10.65 10.28
N LYS A 128 0.58 11.18 10.06
CA LYS A 128 0.10 12.48 10.59
C LYS A 128 -1.11 12.32 11.50
N GLY A 129 -1.35 11.11 12.01
CA GLY A 129 -2.49 10.81 12.88
C GLY A 129 -2.27 11.21 14.35
N LYS A 130 -3.35 11.16 15.13
CA LYS A 130 -3.38 11.54 16.56
C LYS A 130 -2.41 10.74 17.45
N HIS A 131 -1.96 9.59 16.99
CA HIS A 131 -1.11 8.65 17.73
C HIS A 131 0.40 8.86 17.52
N ALA A 132 0.80 9.79 16.64
CA ALA A 132 2.17 9.94 16.18
C ALA A 132 3.20 10.16 17.32
N LYS A 133 2.79 10.88 18.39
CA LYS A 133 3.65 11.12 19.55
C LYS A 133 3.68 9.93 20.52
N LYS A 134 2.52 9.33 20.80
CA LYS A 134 2.39 8.24 21.79
C LYS A 134 3.06 6.96 21.32
N TYR A 135 3.02 6.69 20.02
CA TYR A 135 3.54 5.47 19.41
C TYR A 135 4.65 5.76 18.40
N ALA A 136 5.50 6.75 18.69
CA ALA A 136 6.58 7.18 17.80
C ALA A 136 7.55 6.04 17.41
N LYS A 137 7.73 5.02 18.26
CA LYS A 137 8.51 3.81 17.91
C LYS A 137 7.92 3.00 16.75
N TYR A 138 6.62 3.13 16.51
CA TYR A 138 5.91 2.38 15.48
C TYR A 138 5.63 3.21 14.22
N HIS A 139 5.85 4.52 14.24
CA HIS A 139 5.48 5.37 13.11
C HIS A 139 6.62 6.24 12.62
N SER A 140 6.59 6.51 11.32
CA SER A 140 7.49 7.46 10.67
C SER A 140 6.71 8.64 10.12
N GLN A 141 7.37 9.79 9.92
CA GLN A 141 6.78 11.01 9.35
C GLN A 141 7.51 11.45 8.07
N THR A 142 8.33 10.58 7.49
CA THR A 142 9.26 10.95 6.40
C THR A 142 9.08 10.12 5.14
N GLY A 143 8.32 9.03 5.19
CA GLY A 143 8.11 8.14 4.06
C GLY A 143 7.26 8.74 2.93
N PRO A 144 7.22 8.09 1.77
CA PRO A 144 6.43 8.55 0.62
C PRO A 144 4.92 8.39 0.82
N LEU A 145 4.45 7.47 1.66
CA LEU A 145 3.02 7.20 1.85
C LEU A 145 2.44 8.04 2.99
N SER A 146 1.69 9.09 2.66
CA SER A 146 1.00 9.90 3.66
C SER A 146 -0.18 9.13 4.28
N VAL A 147 -0.16 8.96 5.60
CA VAL A 147 -1.23 8.33 6.38
C VAL A 147 -1.75 9.35 7.38
N GLU A 148 -3.02 9.70 7.30
CA GLU A 148 -3.62 10.71 8.18
C GLU A 148 -4.96 10.25 8.74
N SER A 149 -5.37 10.87 9.85
CA SER A 149 -6.73 10.68 10.36
C SER A 149 -7.75 11.31 9.41
N LEU A 150 -8.97 10.76 9.40
CA LEU A 150 -10.06 11.32 8.63
C LEU A 150 -10.25 12.80 8.95
N ARG A 151 -10.34 13.64 7.91
CA ARG A 151 -10.55 15.08 8.07
C ARG A 151 -11.95 15.41 8.58
N TRP A 152 -12.91 14.56 8.21
CA TRP A 152 -14.29 14.65 8.67
C TRP A 152 -14.59 13.42 9.51
N ASP A 153 -15.07 13.65 10.73
CA ASP A 153 -15.48 12.60 11.64
C ASP A 153 -17.01 12.57 11.75
N SER A 154 -17.58 11.37 11.63
CA SER A 154 -19.01 11.15 11.74
C SER A 154 -19.44 11.20 13.21
N PRO A 155 -20.61 11.77 13.54
CA PRO A 155 -21.19 11.64 14.87
C PRO A 155 -21.33 10.18 15.33
N PHE A 156 -21.51 9.25 14.38
CA PHE A 156 -21.56 7.81 14.66
C PHE A 156 -20.28 7.26 15.27
N THR A 157 -19.10 7.79 14.90
CA THR A 157 -17.81 7.38 15.48
C THR A 157 -17.82 7.58 16.99
N LYS A 158 -18.38 8.69 17.48
CA LYS A 158 -18.42 8.98 18.92
C LYS A 158 -19.25 7.96 19.68
N TYR A 159 -20.40 7.56 19.14
CA TYR A 159 -21.25 6.54 19.74
C TYR A 159 -20.57 5.16 19.70
N PHE A 160 -19.92 4.81 18.60
CA PHE A 160 -19.17 3.57 18.48
C PHE A 160 -18.03 3.48 19.51
N MET A 161 -17.26 4.57 19.65
CA MET A 161 -16.19 4.65 20.64
C MET A 161 -16.70 4.62 22.08
N ALA A 162 -17.87 5.22 22.36
CA ALA A 162 -18.50 5.17 23.67
C ALA A 162 -18.95 3.75 24.03
N ALA A 163 -19.59 3.04 23.11
CA ALA A 163 -19.98 1.65 23.31
C ALA A 163 -18.78 0.73 23.58
N GLY A 164 -17.66 0.94 22.88
CA GLY A 164 -16.41 0.23 23.18
C GLY A 164 -15.93 0.45 24.62
N LYS A 165 -15.99 1.69 25.12
CA LYS A 165 -15.62 2.02 26.51
C LYS A 165 -16.58 1.40 27.53
N GLU A 166 -17.87 1.33 27.24
CA GLU A 166 -18.86 0.65 28.10
C GLU A 166 -18.58 -0.85 28.20
N LEU A 167 -18.04 -1.46 27.13
CA LEU A 167 -17.56 -2.85 27.13
C LEU A 167 -16.18 -3.02 27.78
N GLY A 168 -15.59 -1.95 28.33
CA GLY A 168 -14.26 -1.98 28.94
C GLY A 168 -13.09 -2.00 27.95
N LEU A 169 -13.34 -1.69 26.66
CA LEU A 169 -12.29 -1.63 25.64
C LEU A 169 -11.55 -0.29 25.69
N GLU A 170 -10.22 -0.37 25.62
CA GLU A 170 -9.36 0.80 25.53
C GLU A 170 -9.23 1.30 24.09
N GLU A 171 -9.22 2.62 23.92
CA GLU A 171 -8.84 3.23 22.64
C GLU A 171 -7.32 3.15 22.46
N VAL A 172 -6.90 2.39 21.45
CA VAL A 172 -5.50 2.14 21.13
C VAL A 172 -5.26 2.28 19.64
N ASP A 173 -4.00 2.55 19.28
CA ASP A 173 -3.57 2.40 17.89
C ASP A 173 -3.37 0.91 17.60
N PHE A 174 -4.21 0.34 16.74
CA PHE A 174 -4.14 -1.07 16.36
C PHE A 174 -2.91 -1.39 15.49
N ASN A 175 -2.19 -0.39 14.98
CA ASN A 175 -0.91 -0.57 14.28
C ASN A 175 0.31 -0.40 15.22
N SER A 176 0.09 -0.35 16.54
CA SER A 176 1.13 -0.24 17.57
C SER A 176 1.43 -1.59 18.25
N GLU A 177 1.99 -1.58 19.46
CA GLU A 177 2.35 -2.81 20.21
C GLU A 177 1.16 -3.74 20.46
N LYS A 178 -0.03 -3.17 20.61
CA LYS A 178 -1.27 -3.90 20.85
C LYS A 178 -1.98 -4.24 19.53
N SER A 179 -1.24 -4.70 18.53
CA SER A 179 -1.85 -5.26 17.32
C SER A 179 -2.71 -6.46 17.72
N VAL A 180 -4.00 -6.38 17.44
CA VAL A 180 -4.96 -7.47 17.67
C VAL A 180 -4.76 -8.56 16.63
#